data_AF-A0A9E3KL72-F1
#
_entry.id   AF-A0A9E3KL72-F1
#
_cell.length_a   1.000
_cell.length_b   1.000
_cell.length_c   1.000
_cell.angle_alpha   90.00
_cell.angle_beta   90.00
_cell.angle_gamma   90.00
#
_symmetry.space_group_name_H-M   'P 1'
#
loop_
_entity.id
_entity.type
_entity.pdbx_description
1 polymer ?
#
loop_
_entity_poly.entity_id
_entity_poly.type
_entity_poly.pdbx_seq_one_letter_code
_entity_poly.pdbx_strand_id
1 'polypeptide(L)'
;MNNTAPHPLSVRQHVVRICLFLVAAIALTGGALQFYLGQPDTSPRLDNIHRFMAGIYFSCGVIALWAAVTVRQQGTLIYLIALAIFMGGAGRLVSMGMVGIPEPQWLWLAYLFPELLVPIVMVSAHRPAGYKMH
;
A
#
# COMPACT_ATOMS: atom_id res chain seq x y z
N MET A 1 29.91 19.40 22.19
CA MET A 1 28.62 18.98 21.62
C MET A 1 28.90 18.47 20.20
N ASN A 2 28.93 17.15 20.00
CA ASN A 2 29.14 16.59 18.67
C ASN A 2 27.82 16.70 17.89
N ASN A 3 27.75 17.66 16.96
CA ASN A 3 26.71 17.72 15.95
C ASN A 3 26.95 16.60 14.94
N THR A 4 26.50 15.38 15.25
CA THR A 4 26.40 14.33 14.23
C THR A 4 25.22 14.67 13.34
N ALA A 5 25.50 15.26 12.18
CA ALA A 5 24.50 15.39 11.13
C ALA A 5 23.83 14.02 10.89
N PRO A 6 22.50 13.96 10.72
CA PRO A 6 21.81 12.69 10.54
C PRO A 6 22.39 11.95 9.33
N HIS A 7 22.90 10.74 9.55
CA HIS A 7 23.45 9.91 8.47
C HIS A 7 22.45 9.80 7.32
N PRO A 8 22.87 9.89 6.05
CA PRO A 8 21.97 9.74 4.91
C PRO A 8 21.24 8.39 4.95
N LEU A 9 20.04 8.33 4.36
CA LEU A 9 19.28 7.08 4.30
C LEU A 9 20.05 6.06 3.48
N SER A 10 20.03 4.80 3.90
CA SER A 10 20.56 3.72 3.08
C SER A 10 19.73 3.52 1.81
N VAL A 11 20.33 2.98 0.75
CA VAL A 11 19.64 2.66 -0.52
C VAL A 11 18.38 1.82 -0.27
N ARG A 12 18.45 0.85 0.64
CA ARG A 12 17.32 0.00 1.03
C ARG A 12 16.17 0.79 1.66
N GLN A 13 16.48 1.72 2.57
CA GLN A 13 15.48 2.59 3.18
C GLN A 13 14.87 3.56 2.16
N HIS A 14 15.66 4.04 1.19
CA HIS A 14 15.15 4.84 0.09
C HIS A 14 14.16 4.07 -0.77
N VAL A 15 14.44 2.81 -1.11
CA VAL A 15 13.51 1.95 -1.87
C VAL A 15 12.18 1.80 -1.11
N VAL A 16 12.23 1.40 0.16
CA VAL A 16 11.02 1.25 0.99
C VAL A 16 10.24 2.56 1.09
N ARG A 17 10.95 3.69 1.28
CA ARG A 17 10.34 5.01 1.36
C ARG A 17 9.63 5.40 0.06
N ILE A 18 10.24 5.13 -1.09
CA ILE A 18 9.62 5.39 -2.40
C ILE A 18 8.37 4.52 -2.57
N CYS A 19 8.44 3.22 -2.25
CA CYS A 19 7.27 2.35 -2.28
C CYS A 19 6.12 2.87 -1.41
N LEU A 20 6.41 3.28 -0.18
CA LEU A 20 5.41 3.84 0.73
C LEU A 20 4.79 5.13 0.21
N PHE A 21 5.57 6.02 -0.40
CA PHE A 21 5.02 7.23 -1.04
C PHE A 21 4.13 6.91 -2.23
N LEU A 22 4.49 5.93 -3.05
CA LEU A 22 3.65 5.49 -4.18
C LEU A 22 2.32 4.90 -3.67
N VAL A 23 2.39 4.02 -2.66
CA VAL A 23 1.20 3.46 -1.99
C VAL A 23 0.33 4.58 -1.42
N ALA A 24 0.93 5.54 -0.72
CA ALA A 24 0.23 6.67 -0.14
C ALA A 24 -0.48 7.49 -1.22
N ALA A 25 0.22 7.83 -2.31
CA ALA A 25 -0.35 8.60 -3.40
C ALA A 25 -1.55 7.89 -4.03
N ILE A 26 -1.43 6.60 -4.35
CA ILE A 26 -2.51 5.80 -4.94
C ILE A 26 -3.71 5.69 -3.98
N ALA A 27 -3.46 5.38 -2.70
CA ALA A 27 -4.53 5.19 -1.72
C ALA A 27 -5.25 6.50 -1.35
N LEU A 28 -4.52 7.62 -1.24
CA LEU A 28 -5.11 8.93 -0.98
C LEU A 28 -5.95 9.40 -2.17
N THR A 29 -5.40 9.34 -3.38
CA THR A 29 -6.12 9.79 -4.58
C THR A 29 -7.29 8.87 -4.91
N GLY A 30 -7.06 7.56 -4.94
CA GLY A 30 -8.09 6.55 -5.22
C GLY A 30 -9.17 6.50 -4.14
N GLY A 31 -8.78 6.59 -2.87
CA GLY A 31 -9.72 6.65 -1.74
C GLY A 31 -10.56 7.92 -1.75
N ALA A 32 -9.97 9.09 -1.97
CA ALA A 32 -10.72 10.35 -2.08
C ALA A 32 -11.69 10.34 -3.26
N LEU A 33 -11.25 9.82 -4.41
CA LEU A 33 -12.10 9.73 -5.60
C LEU A 33 -13.30 8.81 -5.38
N GLN A 34 -13.07 7.60 -4.83
CA GLN A 34 -14.15 6.67 -4.48
C GLN A 34 -15.08 7.24 -3.40
N PHE A 35 -14.54 7.99 -2.45
CA PHE A 35 -15.33 8.63 -1.40
C PHE A 35 -16.27 9.70 -1.98
N TYR A 36 -15.81 10.47 -2.96
CA TYR A 36 -16.58 11.51 -3.62
C TYR A 36 -17.63 10.92 -4.58
N LEU A 37 -17.19 10.06 -5.52
CA LEU A 37 -18.05 9.49 -6.56
C LEU A 37 -19.07 8.49 -5.98
N GLY A 38 -18.68 7.70 -4.98
CA GLY A 38 -19.50 6.59 -4.51
C GLY A 38 -19.59 5.46 -5.55
N GLN A 39 -20.52 4.53 -5.32
CA GLN A 39 -20.73 3.39 -6.22
C GLN A 39 -21.86 3.69 -7.22
N PRO A 40 -21.59 3.71 -8.54
CA PRO A 40 -22.61 4.00 -9.54
C PRO A 40 -23.66 2.87 -9.61
N ASP A 41 -24.91 3.25 -9.88
CA ASP A 41 -26.02 2.32 -10.18
C ASP A 41 -26.27 1.22 -9.14
N THR A 42 -26.13 1.54 -7.84
CA THR A 42 -26.37 0.58 -6.75
C THR A 42 -27.36 1.08 -5.69
N SER A 43 -27.86 0.13 -4.88
CA SER A 43 -28.72 0.44 -3.74
C SER A 43 -28.02 1.36 -2.72
N PRO A 44 -28.73 2.22 -1.98
CA PRO A 44 -28.14 3.07 -0.93
C PRO A 44 -27.30 2.31 0.10
N ARG A 45 -27.64 1.05 0.38
CA ARG A 45 -26.87 0.18 1.27
C ARG A 45 -25.46 -0.12 0.73
N LEU A 46 -25.33 -0.39 -0.56
CA LEU A 46 -24.06 -0.71 -1.19
C LEU A 46 -23.20 0.55 -1.38
N ASP A 47 -23.79 1.67 -1.77
CA ASP A 47 -23.07 2.96 -1.83
C ASP A 47 -22.52 3.36 -0.46
N ASN A 48 -23.30 3.19 0.62
CA ASN A 48 -22.84 3.50 1.97
C ASN A 48 -21.62 2.66 2.37
N ILE A 49 -21.63 1.35 2.11
CA ILE A 49 -20.49 0.46 2.36
C ILE A 49 -19.30 0.86 1.49
N HIS A 50 -19.53 1.19 0.21
CA HIS A 50 -18.47 1.60 -0.70
C HIS A 50 -17.76 2.87 -0.23
N ARG A 51 -18.51 3.92 0.15
CA ARG A 51 -17.94 5.17 0.68
C ARG A 51 -17.22 4.95 2.02
N PHE A 52 -17.75 4.07 2.87
CA PHE A 52 -17.05 3.69 4.11
C PHE A 52 -15.70 3.02 3.80
N MET A 53 -15.67 2.04 2.90
CA MET A 53 -14.42 1.40 2.44
C MET A 53 -13.46 2.40 1.80
N ALA A 54 -13.96 3.34 1.00
CA ALA A 54 -13.16 4.41 0.40
C ALA A 54 -12.49 5.29 1.48
N GLY A 55 -13.21 5.58 2.57
CA GLY A 55 -12.65 6.28 3.73
C GLY A 55 -11.53 5.49 4.41
N ILE A 56 -11.72 4.18 4.60
CA ILE A 56 -10.65 3.30 5.13
C ILE A 56 -9.42 3.30 4.22
N TYR A 57 -9.61 3.17 2.89
CA TYR A 57 -8.50 3.21 1.93
C TYR A 57 -7.75 4.55 1.98
N PHE A 58 -8.48 5.66 2.07
CA PHE A 58 -7.88 6.98 2.24
C PHE A 58 -7.04 7.05 3.52
N SER A 59 -7.57 6.58 4.65
CA SER A 59 -6.83 6.51 5.92
C SER A 59 -5.58 5.63 5.84
N CYS A 60 -5.64 4.50 5.14
CA CYS A 60 -4.45 3.68 4.86
C CYS A 60 -3.38 4.47 4.08
N GLY A 61 -3.79 5.34 3.16
CA GLY A 61 -2.88 6.26 2.46
C GLY A 61 -2.18 7.24 3.41
N VAL A 62 -2.91 7.81 4.38
CA VAL A 62 -2.32 8.68 5.42
C VAL A 62 -1.31 7.91 6.28
N ILE A 63 -1.64 6.68 6.67
CA ILE A 63 -0.73 5.81 7.45
C ILE A 63 0.54 5.48 6.65
N ALA A 64 0.40 5.15 5.37
CA ALA A 64 1.53 4.89 4.48
C ALA A 64 2.41 6.13 4.29
N LEU A 65 1.80 7.32 4.14
CA LEU A 65 2.52 8.58 4.05
C LEU A 65 3.33 8.85 5.33
N TRP A 66 2.71 8.65 6.49
CA TRP A 66 3.38 8.80 7.77
C TRP A 66 4.56 7.83 7.91
N ALA A 67 4.36 6.56 7.56
CA ALA A 67 5.42 5.56 7.54
C ALA A 67 6.55 5.94 6.57
N ALA A 68 6.25 6.56 5.43
CA ALA A 68 7.26 7.04 4.47
C ALA A 68 8.11 8.18 5.05
N VAL A 69 7.48 9.13 5.75
CA VAL A 69 8.16 10.25 6.42
C VAL A 69 9.02 9.76 7.58
N THR A 70 8.54 8.75 8.32
CA THR A 70 9.19 8.22 9.54
C THR A 70 9.84 6.85 9.32
N VAL A 71 10.27 6.53 8.09
CA VAL A 71 10.72 5.18 7.67
C VAL A 71 11.81 4.56 8.54
N ARG A 72 12.63 5.37 9.22
CA ARG A 72 13.68 4.88 10.13
C ARG A 72 13.15 4.29 11.45
N GLN A 73 11.93 4.65 11.83
CA GLN A 73 11.35 4.34 13.14
C GLN A 73 10.26 3.25 13.04
N GLN A 74 9.75 2.99 11.83
CA GLN A 74 8.50 2.27 11.61
C GLN A 74 8.67 0.84 11.08
N GLY A 75 9.58 0.06 11.66
CA GLY A 75 9.89 -1.29 11.16
C GLY A 75 8.69 -2.23 11.05
N THR A 76 7.96 -2.43 12.17
CA THR A 76 6.77 -3.29 12.19
C THR A 76 5.65 -2.76 11.30
N LEU A 77 5.43 -1.44 11.29
CA LEU A 77 4.37 -0.81 10.51
C LEU A 77 4.59 -1.01 8.99
N ILE A 78 5.84 -0.99 8.51
CA ILE A 78 6.17 -1.30 7.12
C ILE A 78 5.71 -2.72 6.74
N TYR A 79 5.92 -3.70 7.61
CA TYR A 79 5.46 -5.08 7.38
C TYR A 79 3.93 -5.20 7.41
N LEU A 80 3.26 -4.49 8.32
CA LEU A 80 1.79 -4.48 8.39
C LEU A 80 1.17 -3.83 7.14
N ILE A 81 1.76 -2.73 6.64
CA ILE A 81 1.33 -2.10 5.39
C ILE A 81 1.55 -3.06 4.21
N ALA A 82 2.72 -3.71 4.14
CA ALA A 82 3.00 -4.69 3.09
C ALA A 82 1.99 -5.86 3.13
N LEU A 83 1.66 -6.37 4.31
CA LEU A 83 0.64 -7.41 4.49
C LEU A 83 -0.75 -6.93 4.06
N ALA A 84 -1.15 -5.71 4.45
CA ALA A 84 -2.45 -5.15 4.07
C ALA A 84 -2.61 -5.02 2.55
N ILE A 85 -1.56 -4.55 1.85
CA ILE A 85 -1.54 -4.46 0.39
C ILE A 85 -1.65 -5.85 -0.24
N PHE A 86 -0.88 -6.83 0.26
CA PHE A 86 -0.93 -8.20 -0.21
C PHE A 86 -2.33 -8.82 -0.04
N MET A 87 -2.97 -8.59 1.11
CA MET A 87 -4.34 -9.03 1.37
C MET A 87 -5.35 -8.39 0.40
N GLY A 88 -5.13 -7.12 0.02
CA GLY A 88 -5.91 -6.47 -1.05
C GLY A 88 -5.79 -7.18 -2.39
N GLY A 89 -4.56 -7.47 -2.82
CA GLY A 89 -4.30 -8.23 -4.06
C GLY A 89 -4.86 -9.66 -4.01
N ALA A 90 -4.76 -10.33 -2.86
CA ALA A 90 -5.37 -11.64 -2.65
C ALA A 90 -6.90 -11.58 -2.74
N GLY A 91 -7.53 -10.54 -2.18
CA GLY A 91 -8.96 -10.29 -2.33
C GLY A 91 -9.38 -10.11 -3.79
N ARG A 92 -8.57 -9.39 -4.59
CA ARG A 92 -8.80 -9.29 -6.05
C ARG A 92 -8.69 -10.64 -6.75
N LEU A 93 -7.69 -11.46 -6.43
CA LEU A 93 -7.53 -12.81 -7.00
C LEU A 93 -8.74 -13.71 -6.69
N VAL A 94 -9.21 -13.68 -5.43
CA VAL A 94 -10.41 -14.43 -5.04
C VAL A 94 -11.63 -13.96 -5.84
N SER A 95 -11.83 -12.64 -5.96
CA SER A 95 -12.91 -12.08 -6.78
C SER A 95 -12.81 -12.53 -8.24
N MET A 96 -11.63 -12.39 -8.86
CA MET A 96 -11.40 -12.81 -10.24
C MET A 96 -11.63 -14.31 -10.46
N GLY A 97 -11.28 -15.14 -9.47
CA GLY A 97 -11.52 -16.58 -9.52
C GLY A 97 -12.99 -16.99 -9.33
N MET A 98 -13.77 -16.20 -8.59
CA MET A 98 -15.17 -16.52 -8.29
C MET A 98 -16.17 -15.90 -9.28
N VAL A 99 -15.97 -14.64 -9.67
CA VAL A 99 -16.91 -13.87 -10.50
C VAL A 99 -16.34 -13.46 -11.85
N GLY A 100 -15.06 -13.76 -12.12
CA GLY A 100 -14.38 -13.44 -13.38
C GLY A 100 -13.59 -12.13 -13.33
N ILE A 101 -12.76 -11.92 -14.35
CA ILE A 101 -11.92 -10.71 -14.49
C ILE A 101 -12.79 -9.59 -15.08
N PRO A 102 -12.90 -8.42 -14.41
CA PRO A 102 -13.69 -7.33 -14.96
C PRO A 102 -13.06 -6.75 -16.23
N GLU A 103 -13.88 -6.26 -17.15
CA GLU A 103 -13.40 -5.54 -18.33
C GLU A 103 -13.10 -4.06 -18.02
N PRO A 104 -12.06 -3.46 -18.62
CA PRO A 104 -11.05 -4.07 -19.48
C PRO A 104 -9.99 -4.83 -18.66
N GLN A 105 -9.73 -6.09 -19.03
CA GLN A 105 -8.89 -7.02 -18.26
C GLN A 105 -7.49 -6.48 -17.96
N TRP A 106 -6.86 -5.82 -18.94
CA TRP A 106 -5.53 -5.23 -18.80
C TRP A 106 -5.44 -4.26 -17.62
N LEU A 107 -6.46 -3.42 -17.42
CA LEU A 107 -6.44 -2.42 -16.36
C LEU A 107 -6.43 -3.07 -14.98
N TRP A 108 -7.24 -4.11 -14.80
CA TRP A 108 -7.34 -4.83 -13.53
C TRP A 108 -6.10 -5.67 -13.22
N LEU A 109 -5.49 -6.27 -14.24
CA LEU A 109 -4.20 -6.96 -14.10
C LEU A 109 -3.06 -5.99 -13.80
N ALA A 110 -3.08 -4.80 -14.41
CA ALA A 110 -2.11 -3.74 -14.13
C ALA A 110 -2.21 -3.22 -12.70
N TYR A 111 -3.40 -3.24 -12.07
CA TYR A 111 -3.56 -2.94 -10.65
C TYR A 111 -3.12 -4.08 -9.73
N LEU A 112 -3.42 -5.32 -10.11
CA LEU A 112 -3.05 -6.50 -9.32
C LEU A 112 -1.52 -6.67 -9.22
N PHE A 113 -0.80 -6.38 -10.30
CA PHE A 113 0.65 -6.54 -10.35
C PHE A 113 1.41 -5.78 -9.24
N PRO A 114 1.24 -4.46 -9.04
CA PRO A 114 1.87 -3.74 -7.93
C PRO A 114 1.37 -4.18 -6.56
N GLU A 115 0.10 -4.60 -6.41
CA GLU A 115 -0.41 -5.14 -5.13
C GLU A 115 0.32 -6.42 -4.70
N LEU A 116 0.82 -7.22 -5.64
CA LEU A 116 1.63 -8.40 -5.34
C LEU A 116 3.13 -8.09 -5.25
N LEU A 117 3.63 -7.20 -6.11
CA LEU A 117 5.06 -6.90 -6.20
C LEU A 117 5.56 -5.98 -5.08
N VAL A 118 4.81 -4.92 -4.74
CA VAL A 118 5.23 -3.91 -3.76
C VAL A 118 5.49 -4.53 -2.38
N PRO A 119 4.63 -5.42 -1.83
CA PRO A 119 4.90 -6.10 -0.57
C PRO A 119 6.21 -6.88 -0.57
N ILE A 120 6.49 -7.60 -1.67
CA ILE A 120 7.72 -8.41 -1.81
C ILE A 120 8.95 -7.51 -1.83
N VAL A 121 8.90 -6.40 -2.59
CA VAL A 121 9.99 -5.41 -2.64
C VAL A 121 10.20 -4.75 -1.28
N MET A 122 9.13 -4.34 -0.59
CA MET A 122 9.22 -3.73 0.73
C MET A 122 9.84 -4.68 1.77
N VAL A 123 9.39 -5.93 1.82
CA VAL A 123 9.91 -6.95 2.74
C VAL A 123 11.37 -7.29 2.43
N SER A 124 11.71 -7.51 1.16
CA SER A 124 13.08 -7.87 0.76
C SER A 124 14.07 -6.73 1.00
N ALA A 125 13.68 -5.49 0.72
CA ALA A 125 14.52 -4.31 0.97
C ALA A 125 14.64 -4.01 2.48
N HIS A 126 13.60 -4.25 3.27
CA HIS A 126 13.63 -3.98 4.70
C HIS A 126 14.38 -5.05 5.52
N ARG A 127 14.55 -6.26 4.99
CA ARG A 127 15.30 -7.33 5.67
C ARG A 127 16.70 -6.85 6.10
N PRO A 128 17.08 -7.02 7.38
CA PRO A 128 18.45 -6.76 7.80
C PRO A 128 19.37 -7.67 6.99
N ALA A 129 20.43 -7.10 6.40
CA ALA A 129 21.50 -7.92 5.82
C ALA A 129 21.98 -8.85 6.93
N GLY A 130 21.91 -10.17 6.71
CA GLY A 130 22.27 -11.16 7.71
C GLY A 130 23.62 -10.82 8.34
N TYR A 131 23.61 -10.61 9.66
CA TYR A 131 24.81 -10.56 10.45
C TYR A 131 25.46 -11.95 10.32
N LYS A 132 26.61 -12.04 9.65
CA LYS A 132 27.48 -13.21 9.82
C LYS A 132 27.89 -13.19 11.29
N MET A 133 27.31 -14.09 12.09
CA MET A 133 27.88 -14.38 13.40
C MET A 133 29.27 -14.97 13.16
N HIS A 134 30.23 -14.41 13.89
CA HIS A 134 31.64 -14.79 13.94
C HIS A 134 31.83 -16.29 14.18
#